data_AF-A0A968BXK0-F1
#
_entry.id   AF-A0A968BXK0-F1
#
_cell.length_a   1.000
_cell.length_b   1.000
_cell.length_c   1.000
_cell.angle_alpha   90.00
_cell.angle_beta   90.00
_cell.angle_gamma   90.00
#
_symmetry.space_group_name_H-M   'P 1'
#
loop_
_entity.id
_entity.type
_entity.pdbx_description
1 polymer ?
#
loop_
_entity_poly.entity_id
_entity_poly.type
_entity_poly.pdbx_seq_one_letter_code
_entity_poly.pdbx_strand_id
1 'polypeptide(L)'
;MLASDRIAIITNAGGPGIMAADACERAGLQLASLERDSLNTLREALPSAASVLNPVDLLGDALADRYGLAIGTMLEDPNVGGVIVIVAPQVMTEVEETARLIGEHAKWSDKPVLGCFMGARAAASGVQILNSYLVPNYPVPERAVAAMTAMKRYRHWREQPPPALESFDVDRMRVRELLDRVRAEGRLSVGEAEARDVLDAYGIPTPATFLARDSAEAARLAGEIGFPVAVKIASPDILHKTDVGGVCLNLSSPDEVRDAFDLMIYRADRYMAGADIWGCLVQA
;
A
#
# COMPACT_ATOMS: atom_id res chain seq x y z
N MET A 1 14.87 -6.58 -11.20
CA MET A 1 13.86 -6.99 -10.19
C MET A 1 14.40 -8.22 -9.49
N LEU A 2 14.14 -8.43 -8.19
CA LEU A 2 14.72 -9.59 -7.50
C LEU A 2 14.27 -10.90 -8.17
N ALA A 3 15.22 -11.75 -8.60
CA ALA A 3 14.89 -12.96 -9.36
C ALA A 3 14.47 -14.13 -8.45
N SER A 4 15.00 -14.17 -7.22
CA SER A 4 14.62 -15.12 -6.18
C SER A 4 14.90 -14.54 -4.80
N ASP A 5 14.37 -15.15 -3.74
CA ASP A 5 14.60 -14.72 -2.35
C ASP A 5 16.02 -15.04 -1.84
N ARG A 6 16.86 -15.64 -2.70
CA ARG A 6 18.23 -16.07 -2.41
C ARG A 6 19.22 -14.97 -2.73
N ILE A 7 19.89 -14.44 -1.73
CA ILE A 7 20.83 -13.31 -1.84
C ILE A 7 22.26 -13.82 -1.74
N ALA A 8 23.11 -13.37 -2.65
CA ALA A 8 24.56 -13.52 -2.52
C ALA A 8 25.15 -12.30 -1.84
N ILE A 9 26.04 -12.51 -0.88
CA ILE A 9 26.77 -11.45 -0.19
C ILE A 9 28.25 -11.61 -0.52
N ILE A 10 28.87 -10.51 -0.95
CA ILE A 10 30.32 -10.41 -1.18
C ILE A 10 30.85 -9.36 -0.22
N THR A 11 31.96 -9.63 0.47
CA THR A 11 32.54 -8.72 1.45
C THR A 11 34.06 -8.82 1.48
N ASN A 12 34.77 -7.76 1.86
CA ASN A 12 36.19 -7.80 2.25
C ASN A 12 36.39 -7.81 3.77
N ALA A 13 35.31 -7.87 4.54
CA ALA A 13 35.33 -7.89 5.99
C ALA A 13 34.27 -8.84 6.53
N GLY A 14 34.70 -9.85 7.29
CA GLY A 14 33.81 -10.86 7.85
C GLY A 14 32.69 -10.29 8.74
N GLY A 15 32.99 -9.32 9.61
CA GLY A 15 31.98 -8.72 10.51
C GLY A 15 30.75 -8.18 9.77
N PRO A 16 30.91 -7.22 8.84
CA PRO A 16 29.82 -6.77 7.97
C PRO A 16 29.12 -7.87 7.17
N GLY A 17 29.87 -8.91 6.74
CA GLY A 17 29.30 -10.07 6.06
C GLY A 17 28.32 -10.86 6.94
N ILE A 18 28.70 -11.11 8.20
CA ILE A 18 27.82 -11.77 9.18
C ILE A 18 26.61 -10.90 9.51
N MET A 19 26.81 -9.59 9.70
CA MET A 19 25.68 -8.66 9.93
C MET A 19 24.66 -8.71 8.78
N ALA A 20 25.14 -8.79 7.54
CA ALA A 20 24.29 -8.95 6.36
C ALA A 20 23.56 -10.30 6.34
N ALA A 21 24.25 -11.38 6.67
CA ALA A 21 23.67 -12.72 6.76
C ALA A 21 22.54 -12.78 7.80
N ASP A 22 22.80 -12.30 9.02
CA ASP A 22 21.80 -12.26 10.10
C ASP A 22 20.62 -11.36 9.73
N ALA A 23 20.87 -10.25 9.04
CA ALA A 23 19.82 -9.36 8.56
C ALA A 23 18.95 -10.04 7.49
N CYS A 24 19.55 -10.79 6.57
CA CYS A 24 18.82 -11.57 5.57
C CYS A 24 17.89 -12.59 6.25
N GLU A 25 18.41 -13.36 7.21
CA GLU A 25 17.64 -14.35 7.96
C GLU A 25 16.45 -13.70 8.68
N ARG A 26 16.69 -12.62 9.45
CA ARG A 26 15.63 -11.88 10.15
C ARG A 26 14.57 -11.29 9.21
N ALA A 27 14.95 -10.94 7.99
CA ALA A 27 14.04 -10.38 6.99
C ALA A 27 13.31 -11.45 6.14
N GLY A 28 13.54 -12.74 6.43
CA GLY A 28 12.97 -13.85 5.66
C GLY A 28 13.52 -13.95 4.24
N LEU A 29 14.74 -13.45 4.00
CA LEU A 29 15.54 -13.73 2.81
C LEU A 29 16.42 -14.96 3.10
N GLN A 30 16.92 -15.59 2.04
CA GLN A 30 17.79 -16.75 2.15
C GLN A 30 19.18 -16.40 1.63
N LEU A 31 20.23 -16.98 2.20
CA LEU A 31 21.53 -16.96 1.55
C LEU A 31 21.52 -17.95 0.38
N ALA A 32 21.98 -17.50 -0.79
CA ALA A 32 22.12 -18.35 -1.95
C ALA A 32 23.14 -19.48 -1.69
N SER A 33 22.73 -20.72 -1.98
CA SER A 33 23.61 -21.87 -2.08
C SER A 33 24.13 -21.97 -3.50
N LEU A 34 25.43 -21.72 -3.68
CA LEU A 34 26.07 -21.63 -4.99
C LEU A 34 26.20 -23.02 -5.63
N GLU A 35 26.19 -23.04 -6.96
CA GLU A 35 26.51 -24.25 -7.72
C GLU A 35 27.98 -24.63 -7.58
N ARG A 36 28.27 -25.90 -7.87
CA ARG A 36 29.64 -26.43 -7.78
C ARG A 36 30.59 -25.68 -8.71
N ASP A 37 30.14 -25.30 -9.91
CA ASP A 37 30.97 -24.62 -10.90
C ASP A 37 31.33 -23.20 -10.44
N SER A 38 30.37 -22.48 -9.86
CA SER A 38 30.58 -21.18 -9.21
C SER A 38 31.57 -21.28 -8.05
N LEU A 39 31.39 -22.29 -7.18
CA LEU A 39 32.31 -22.54 -6.06
C LEU A 39 33.73 -22.86 -6.53
N ASN A 40 33.87 -23.65 -7.60
CA ASN A 40 35.17 -24.02 -8.14
C ASN A 40 35.87 -22.80 -8.77
N THR A 41 35.14 -21.99 -9.55
CA THR A 41 35.65 -20.74 -10.13
C THR A 41 36.18 -19.80 -9.06
N LEU A 42 35.45 -19.65 -7.94
CA LEU A 42 35.90 -18.82 -6.81
C LEU A 42 37.11 -19.42 -6.12
N ARG A 43 37.17 -20.74 -5.90
CA ARG A 43 38.31 -21.40 -5.25
C ARG A 43 39.60 -21.31 -6.06
N GLU A 44 39.50 -21.35 -7.39
CA GLU A 44 40.67 -21.30 -8.26
C GLU A 44 41.31 -19.91 -8.29
N ALA A 45 40.50 -18.87 -8.12
CA ALA A 45 40.95 -17.50 -8.30
C ALA A 45 41.10 -16.71 -6.98
N LEU A 46 40.42 -17.11 -5.90
CA LEU A 46 40.57 -16.48 -4.60
C LEU A 46 41.66 -17.18 -3.76
N PRO A 47 42.33 -16.44 -2.86
CA PRO A 47 43.32 -17.03 -1.95
C PRO A 47 42.70 -18.14 -1.09
N SER A 48 43.51 -19.14 -0.69
CA SER A 48 43.02 -20.26 0.14
C SER A 48 42.45 -19.86 1.50
N ALA A 49 42.80 -18.68 1.99
CA ALA A 49 42.27 -18.11 3.23
C ALA A 49 40.89 -17.44 3.07
N ALA A 50 40.46 -17.16 1.84
CA ALA A 50 39.17 -16.57 1.53
C ALA A 50 38.03 -17.58 1.78
N SER A 51 36.86 -17.07 2.17
CA SER A 51 35.64 -17.89 2.23
C SER A 51 34.94 -17.82 0.88
N VAL A 52 34.80 -18.96 0.21
CA VAL A 52 34.04 -19.09 -1.06
C VAL A 52 32.58 -19.45 -0.84
N LEU A 53 32.18 -19.74 0.41
CA LEU A 53 30.78 -19.93 0.79
C LEU A 53 30.10 -18.56 0.87
N ASN A 54 28.78 -18.53 0.98
CA ASN A 54 28.03 -17.28 1.10
C ASN A 54 27.80 -16.95 2.60
N PRO A 55 28.24 -15.79 3.12
CA PRO A 55 28.92 -14.67 2.44
C PRO A 55 30.34 -14.99 1.93
N VAL A 56 30.63 -14.56 0.70
CA VAL A 56 31.96 -14.68 0.09
C VAL A 56 32.87 -13.61 0.68
N ASP A 57 33.88 -14.03 1.44
CA ASP A 57 34.85 -13.15 2.10
C ASP A 57 36.14 -13.09 1.28
N LEU A 58 36.39 -11.96 0.64
CA LEU A 58 37.51 -11.68 -0.24
C LEU A 58 38.80 -11.30 0.50
N LEU A 59 38.75 -11.24 1.83
CA LEU A 59 39.79 -10.76 2.74
C LEU A 59 39.98 -9.24 2.68
N GLY A 60 40.61 -8.68 3.73
CA GLY A 60 40.78 -7.23 3.88
C GLY A 60 41.69 -6.56 2.83
N ASP A 61 42.58 -7.35 2.23
CA ASP A 61 43.49 -6.94 1.16
C ASP A 61 42.87 -7.07 -0.25
N ALA A 62 41.56 -7.31 -0.35
CA ALA A 62 40.88 -7.45 -1.63
C ALA A 62 41.03 -6.19 -2.50
N LEU A 63 41.59 -6.42 -3.69
CA LEU A 63 41.65 -5.45 -4.78
C LEU A 63 40.40 -5.57 -5.66
N ALA A 64 40.25 -4.64 -6.60
CA ALA A 64 39.05 -4.55 -7.43
C ALA A 64 38.82 -5.81 -8.31
N ASP A 65 39.89 -6.46 -8.76
CA ASP A 65 39.84 -7.70 -9.55
C ASP A 65 39.12 -8.86 -8.84
N ARG A 66 39.39 -9.07 -7.54
CA ARG A 66 38.71 -10.09 -6.71
C ARG A 66 37.22 -9.79 -6.60
N TYR A 67 36.84 -8.52 -6.48
CA TYR A 67 35.44 -8.10 -6.49
C TYR A 67 34.78 -8.37 -7.85
N GLY A 68 35.39 -7.94 -8.95
CA GLY A 68 34.84 -8.14 -10.30
C GLY A 68 34.57 -9.62 -10.59
N LEU A 69 35.54 -10.48 -10.30
CA LEU A 69 35.37 -11.92 -10.45
C LEU A 69 34.21 -12.45 -9.60
N ALA A 70 34.19 -12.15 -8.29
CA ALA A 70 33.17 -12.66 -7.40
C ALA A 70 31.77 -12.19 -7.82
N ILE A 71 31.62 -10.91 -8.21
CA ILE A 71 30.36 -10.34 -8.67
C ILE A 71 29.90 -11.04 -9.96
N GLY A 72 30.78 -11.19 -10.95
CA GLY A 72 30.48 -11.90 -12.19
C GLY A 72 29.98 -13.32 -11.92
N THR A 73 30.72 -14.10 -11.13
CA THR A 73 30.34 -15.47 -10.78
C THR A 73 28.99 -15.53 -10.04
N MET A 74 28.74 -14.64 -9.07
CA MET A 74 27.44 -14.61 -8.37
C MET A 74 26.28 -14.23 -9.30
N LEU A 75 26.50 -13.32 -10.24
CA LEU A 75 25.44 -12.87 -11.16
C LEU A 75 25.10 -13.92 -12.22
N GLU A 76 26.04 -14.79 -12.57
CA GLU A 76 25.80 -15.92 -13.48
C GLU A 76 25.14 -17.10 -12.77
N ASP A 77 25.41 -17.31 -11.48
CA ASP A 77 24.88 -18.45 -10.73
C ASP A 77 23.32 -18.47 -10.67
N PRO A 78 22.66 -19.54 -11.16
CA PRO A 78 21.20 -19.58 -11.24
C PRO A 78 20.49 -19.61 -9.89
N ASN A 79 21.19 -19.96 -8.80
CA ASN A 79 20.63 -19.95 -7.45
C ASN A 79 20.63 -18.56 -6.81
N VAL A 80 21.28 -17.57 -7.42
CA VAL A 80 21.36 -16.19 -6.92
C VAL A 80 20.22 -15.35 -7.50
N GLY A 81 19.43 -14.75 -6.62
CA GLY A 81 18.33 -13.84 -6.94
C GLY A 81 18.70 -12.36 -6.94
N GLY A 82 19.78 -11.99 -6.24
CA GLY A 82 20.32 -10.63 -6.14
C GLY A 82 21.63 -10.63 -5.34
N VAL A 83 22.44 -9.58 -5.50
CA VAL A 83 23.78 -9.49 -4.92
C VAL A 83 23.90 -8.25 -4.03
N ILE A 84 24.47 -8.40 -2.84
CA ILE A 84 24.90 -7.30 -1.97
C ILE A 84 26.42 -7.30 -1.93
N VAL A 85 27.05 -6.20 -2.36
CA VAL A 85 28.50 -6.04 -2.37
C VAL A 85 28.90 -5.08 -1.25
N ILE A 86 29.55 -5.63 -0.23
CA ILE A 86 30.01 -4.90 0.95
C ILE A 86 31.48 -4.52 0.76
N VAL A 87 31.74 -3.23 0.96
CA VAL A 87 33.09 -2.67 0.93
C VAL A 87 33.30 -1.92 2.23
N ALA A 88 34.20 -2.43 3.07
CA ALA A 88 34.73 -1.72 4.23
C ALA A 88 36.13 -1.19 3.86
N PRO A 89 36.30 0.11 3.57
CA PRO A 89 37.57 0.67 3.13
C PRO A 89 38.69 0.40 4.15
N GLN A 90 39.73 -0.27 3.69
CA GLN A 90 41.00 -0.45 4.38
C GLN A 90 42.10 0.27 3.58
N VAL A 91 43.34 0.31 4.10
CA VAL A 91 44.47 1.03 3.46
C VAL A 91 44.71 0.57 2.01
N MET A 92 44.42 -0.70 1.69
CA MET A 92 44.67 -1.29 0.38
C MET A 92 43.46 -1.30 -0.56
N THR A 93 42.27 -0.86 -0.10
CA THR A 93 41.03 -1.05 -0.86
C THR A 93 40.87 -0.02 -1.98
N GLU A 94 40.69 -0.48 -3.21
CA GLU A 94 40.50 0.34 -4.41
C GLU A 94 39.03 0.76 -4.59
N VAL A 95 38.52 1.59 -3.66
CA VAL A 95 37.09 1.96 -3.56
C VAL A 95 36.48 2.41 -4.90
N GLU A 96 37.17 3.26 -5.66
CA GLU A 96 36.64 3.78 -6.93
C GLU A 96 36.60 2.72 -8.03
N GLU A 97 37.65 1.90 -8.13
CA GLU A 97 37.74 0.85 -9.14
C GLU A 97 36.74 -0.27 -8.86
N THR A 98 36.61 -0.68 -7.60
CA THR A 98 35.57 -1.61 -7.16
C THR A 98 34.17 -1.08 -7.49
N ALA A 99 33.90 0.21 -7.29
CA ALA A 99 32.61 0.81 -7.65
C ALA A 99 32.34 0.81 -9.16
N ARG A 100 33.37 1.01 -10.01
CA ARG A 100 33.24 0.91 -11.47
C ARG A 100 32.88 -0.52 -11.88
N LEU A 101 33.61 -1.51 -11.37
CA LEU A 101 33.34 -2.92 -11.67
C LEU A 101 31.95 -3.36 -11.24
N ILE A 102 31.50 -2.96 -10.04
CA ILE A 102 30.12 -3.21 -9.60
C ILE A 102 29.12 -2.63 -10.61
N GLY A 103 29.33 -1.38 -11.03
CA GLY A 103 28.47 -0.70 -11.99
C GLY A 103 28.45 -1.36 -13.38
N GLU A 104 29.62 -1.81 -13.85
CA GLU A 104 29.76 -2.50 -15.13
C GLU A 104 29.04 -3.86 -15.11
N HIS A 105 29.26 -4.68 -14.08
CA HIS A 105 28.56 -5.96 -13.95
C HIS A 105 27.04 -5.79 -13.78
N ALA A 106 26.60 -4.76 -13.04
CA ALA A 106 25.19 -4.48 -12.84
C ALA A 106 24.46 -4.11 -14.15
N LYS A 107 25.16 -3.53 -15.14
CA LYS A 107 24.56 -3.20 -16.45
C LYS A 107 24.19 -4.41 -17.30
N TRP A 108 24.89 -5.54 -17.11
CA TRP A 108 24.73 -6.74 -17.93
C TRP A 108 23.85 -7.82 -17.29
N SER A 109 23.39 -7.61 -16.05
CA SER A 109 22.56 -8.58 -15.33
C SER A 109 21.18 -8.02 -15.02
N ASP A 110 20.16 -8.86 -15.16
CA ASP A 110 18.79 -8.54 -14.72
C ASP A 110 18.63 -8.66 -13.18
N LYS A 111 19.59 -9.31 -12.52
CA LYS A 111 19.61 -9.49 -11.06
C LYS A 111 20.05 -8.18 -10.41
N PRO A 112 19.34 -7.69 -9.37
CA PRO A 112 19.70 -6.46 -8.71
C PRO A 112 21.04 -6.61 -7.97
N VAL A 113 21.89 -5.60 -8.12
CA VAL A 113 23.14 -5.44 -7.38
C VAL A 113 22.99 -4.22 -6.47
N LEU A 114 23.30 -4.35 -5.19
CA LEU A 114 23.31 -3.26 -4.23
C LEU A 114 24.71 -3.09 -3.65
N GLY A 115 25.17 -1.84 -3.58
CA GLY A 115 26.38 -1.48 -2.85
C GLY A 115 26.11 -1.33 -1.36
N CYS A 116 27.08 -1.75 -0.55
CA CYS A 116 27.15 -1.45 0.88
C CYS A 116 28.55 -0.93 1.22
N PHE A 117 28.83 0.30 0.81
CA PHE A 117 30.11 0.95 1.05
C PHE A 117 30.06 1.65 2.41
N MET A 118 30.79 1.08 3.37
CA MET A 118 30.87 1.53 4.75
C MET A 118 32.00 2.55 4.91
N GLY A 119 31.97 3.43 5.92
CA GLY A 119 33.08 4.39 6.16
C GLY A 119 32.89 5.81 5.59
N ALA A 120 31.67 6.16 5.17
CA ALA A 120 31.21 7.52 4.85
C ALA A 120 32.17 8.32 3.94
N ARG A 121 33.05 9.15 4.51
CA ARG A 121 33.99 9.98 3.72
C ARG A 121 34.96 9.14 2.87
N ALA A 122 35.45 8.02 3.41
CA ALA A 122 36.37 7.14 2.68
C ALA A 122 35.69 6.40 1.51
N ALA A 123 34.37 6.26 1.57
CA ALA A 123 33.55 5.60 0.56
C ALA A 123 32.91 6.57 -0.45
N ALA A 124 32.98 7.88 -0.21
CA ALA A 124 32.14 8.87 -0.89
C ALA A 124 32.32 8.88 -2.42
N SER A 125 33.55 8.77 -2.92
CA SER A 125 33.82 8.73 -4.36
C SER A 125 33.28 7.44 -5.00
N GLY A 126 33.45 6.29 -4.34
CA GLY A 126 32.83 5.03 -4.77
C GLY A 126 31.30 5.13 -4.85
N VAL A 127 30.66 5.75 -3.85
CA VAL A 127 29.20 5.95 -3.85
C VAL A 127 28.75 6.84 -5.01
N GLN A 128 29.49 7.90 -5.33
CA GLN A 128 29.19 8.76 -6.48
C GLN A 128 29.29 7.97 -7.80
N ILE A 129 30.30 7.11 -7.93
CA ILE A 129 30.45 6.23 -9.09
C ILE A 129 29.26 5.27 -9.17
N LEU A 130 28.92 4.55 -8.10
CA LEU A 130 27.76 3.64 -8.07
C LEU A 130 26.46 4.34 -8.52
N ASN A 131 26.22 5.56 -8.02
CA ASN A 131 25.04 6.35 -8.41
C ASN A 131 25.04 6.70 -9.91
N SER A 132 26.20 6.95 -10.53
CA SER A 132 26.30 7.19 -11.97
C SER A 132 25.94 5.95 -12.82
N TYR A 133 26.09 4.76 -12.25
CA TYR A 133 25.66 3.48 -12.83
C TYR A 133 24.23 3.09 -12.42
N LEU A 134 23.51 3.93 -11.67
CA LEU A 134 22.20 3.63 -11.09
C LEU A 134 22.19 2.43 -10.13
N VAL A 135 23.34 2.15 -9.50
CA VAL A 135 23.47 1.12 -8.46
C VAL A 135 23.24 1.78 -7.09
N PRO A 136 22.17 1.42 -6.35
CA PRO A 136 21.93 1.99 -5.04
C PRO A 136 22.99 1.55 -4.05
N ASN A 137 23.48 2.49 -3.22
CA ASN A 137 24.39 2.21 -2.13
C ASN A 137 23.74 2.47 -0.75
N TYR A 138 24.03 1.61 0.21
CA TYR A 138 23.61 1.75 1.60
C TYR A 138 24.82 1.81 2.54
N PRO A 139 24.79 2.60 3.63
CA PRO A 139 25.94 2.75 4.51
C PRO A 139 26.13 1.60 5.50
N VAL A 140 25.13 0.73 5.64
CA VAL A 140 25.13 -0.41 6.57
C VAL A 140 24.38 -1.60 5.95
N PRO A 141 24.79 -2.85 6.26
CA PRO A 141 24.21 -4.05 5.64
C PRO A 141 22.70 -4.19 5.81
N GLU A 142 22.16 -3.88 6.99
CA GLU A 142 20.74 -4.02 7.31
C GLU A 142 19.85 -3.17 6.39
N ARG A 143 20.34 -2.01 5.95
CA ARG A 143 19.63 -1.15 5.01
C ARG A 143 19.65 -1.70 3.59
N ALA A 144 20.76 -2.30 3.16
CA ALA A 144 20.83 -2.99 1.87
C ALA A 144 19.87 -4.19 1.85
N VAL A 145 19.85 -4.97 2.93
CA VAL A 145 18.92 -6.08 3.09
C VAL A 145 17.47 -5.58 3.08
N ALA A 146 17.14 -4.52 3.81
CA ALA A 146 15.79 -3.96 3.82
C ALA A 146 15.30 -3.55 2.42
N ALA A 147 16.21 -3.06 1.56
CA ALA A 147 15.91 -2.77 0.16
C ALA A 147 15.62 -4.06 -0.64
N MET A 148 16.43 -5.12 -0.49
CA MET A 148 16.13 -6.43 -1.07
C MET A 148 14.77 -6.98 -0.59
N THR A 149 14.44 -6.82 0.69
CA THR A 149 13.14 -7.23 1.25
C THR A 149 11.98 -6.45 0.62
N ALA A 150 12.16 -5.16 0.35
CA ALA A 150 11.16 -4.37 -0.36
C ALA A 150 10.95 -4.88 -1.80
N MET A 151 12.04 -5.25 -2.49
CA MET A 151 11.96 -5.87 -3.82
C MET A 151 11.26 -7.23 -3.77
N LYS A 152 11.53 -8.06 -2.75
CA LYS A 152 10.80 -9.33 -2.50
C LYS A 152 9.30 -9.09 -2.34
N ARG A 153 8.89 -8.13 -1.48
CA ARG A 153 7.46 -7.80 -1.29
C ARG A 153 6.80 -7.35 -2.59
N TYR A 154 7.47 -6.50 -3.35
CA TYR A 154 6.97 -6.02 -4.63
C TYR A 154 6.82 -7.15 -5.65
N ARG A 155 7.80 -8.06 -5.71
CA ARG A 155 7.70 -9.26 -6.54
C ARG A 155 6.52 -10.12 -6.16
N HIS A 156 6.38 -10.45 -4.88
CA HIS A 156 5.28 -11.26 -4.40
C HIS A 156 3.93 -10.62 -4.73
N TRP A 157 3.79 -9.31 -4.54
CA TRP A 157 2.58 -8.57 -4.93
C TRP A 157 2.28 -8.65 -6.44
N ARG A 158 3.30 -8.53 -7.30
CA ARG A 158 3.12 -8.64 -8.76
C ARG A 158 2.78 -10.05 -9.23
N GLU A 159 3.25 -11.06 -8.52
CA GLU A 159 2.99 -12.47 -8.81
C GLU A 159 1.63 -12.93 -8.26
N GLN A 160 1.00 -12.16 -7.37
CA GLN A 160 -0.35 -12.45 -6.91
C GLN A 160 -1.35 -12.29 -8.06
N PRO A 161 -2.27 -13.25 -8.25
CA PRO A 161 -3.37 -13.06 -9.17
C PRO A 161 -4.22 -11.86 -8.71
N PRO A 162 -4.84 -11.11 -9.64
CA PRO A 162 -5.80 -10.08 -9.28
C PRO A 162 -6.83 -10.65 -8.32
N PRO A 163 -7.21 -9.93 -7.25
CA PRO A 163 -8.20 -10.44 -6.31
C PRO A 163 -9.48 -10.74 -7.09
N ALA A 164 -10.05 -11.94 -6.85
CA ALA A 164 -11.37 -12.25 -7.35
C ALA A 164 -12.35 -11.27 -6.70
N LEU A 165 -12.91 -10.36 -7.50
CA LEU A 165 -13.96 -9.47 -7.01
C LEU A 165 -15.19 -10.32 -6.73
N GLU A 166 -15.63 -10.34 -5.48
CA GLU A 166 -16.87 -10.98 -5.11
C GLU A 166 -18.04 -10.28 -5.80
N SER A 167 -18.90 -11.07 -6.43
CA SER A 167 -20.16 -10.60 -6.99
C SER A 167 -21.30 -10.99 -6.06
N PHE A 168 -22.05 -10.00 -5.63
CA PHE A 168 -23.28 -10.21 -4.87
C PHE A 168 -24.47 -10.21 -5.83
N ASP A 169 -25.46 -11.04 -5.53
CA ASP A 169 -26.76 -11.01 -6.20
C ASP A 169 -27.52 -9.79 -5.67
N VAL A 170 -27.58 -8.74 -6.48
CA VAL A 170 -28.11 -7.42 -6.12
C VAL A 170 -28.89 -6.85 -7.30
N ASP A 171 -29.87 -5.99 -7.01
CA ASP A 171 -30.75 -5.42 -8.03
C ASP A 171 -30.11 -4.21 -8.72
N ARG A 172 -29.16 -4.50 -9.62
CA ARG A 172 -28.46 -3.47 -10.40
C ARG A 172 -29.38 -2.71 -11.35
N MET A 173 -30.48 -3.33 -11.78
CA MET A 173 -31.43 -2.71 -12.71
C MET A 173 -32.21 -1.61 -12.00
N ARG A 174 -32.74 -1.88 -10.80
CA ARG A 174 -33.42 -0.88 -9.97
C ARG A 174 -32.54 0.34 -9.69
N VAL A 175 -31.26 0.13 -9.38
CA VAL A 175 -30.32 1.23 -9.13
C VAL A 175 -30.01 2.01 -10.41
N ARG A 176 -29.86 1.33 -11.55
CA ARG A 176 -29.65 2.01 -12.83
C ARG A 176 -30.84 2.89 -13.20
N GLU A 177 -32.07 2.38 -13.09
CA GLU A 177 -33.29 3.14 -13.38
C GLU A 177 -33.44 4.37 -12.47
N LEU A 178 -33.11 4.22 -11.18
CA LEU A 178 -33.10 5.34 -10.23
C LEU A 178 -32.09 6.41 -10.64
N LEU A 179 -30.85 6.03 -10.96
CA LEU A 179 -29.81 6.97 -11.36
C LEU A 179 -30.12 7.66 -12.70
N ASP A 180 -30.73 6.94 -13.64
CA ASP A 180 -31.16 7.49 -14.92
C ASP A 180 -32.30 8.53 -14.74
N ARG A 181 -33.25 8.26 -13.83
CA ARG A 181 -34.30 9.23 -13.45
C ARG A 181 -33.71 10.49 -12.81
N VAL A 182 -32.83 10.35 -11.82
CA VAL A 182 -32.15 11.49 -11.16
C VAL A 182 -31.44 12.37 -12.19
N ARG A 183 -30.76 11.76 -13.16
CA ARG A 183 -30.10 12.47 -14.26
C ARG A 183 -31.08 13.15 -15.22
N ALA A 184 -32.19 12.49 -15.56
CA ALA A 184 -33.21 13.05 -16.44
C ALA A 184 -33.89 14.28 -15.82
N GLU A 185 -33.97 14.35 -14.50
CA GLU A 185 -34.45 15.51 -13.74
C GLU A 185 -33.39 16.62 -13.60
N GLY A 186 -32.20 16.45 -14.19
CA GLY A 186 -31.12 17.46 -14.15
C GLY A 186 -30.39 17.53 -12.81
N ARG A 187 -30.61 16.57 -11.90
CA ARG A 187 -29.99 16.54 -10.57
C ARG A 187 -28.60 15.90 -10.63
N LEU A 188 -27.64 16.50 -9.92
CA LEU A 188 -26.27 15.98 -9.77
C LEU A 188 -26.07 15.15 -8.49
N SER A 189 -27.12 15.02 -7.66
CA SER A 189 -27.09 14.34 -6.37
C SER A 189 -28.35 13.50 -6.17
N VAL A 190 -28.17 12.35 -5.52
CA VAL A 190 -29.25 11.44 -5.10
C VAL A 190 -29.74 11.88 -3.71
N GLY A 191 -31.05 11.99 -3.53
CA GLY A 191 -31.65 12.35 -2.23
C GLY A 191 -31.55 11.21 -1.21
N GLU A 192 -31.82 11.49 0.08
CA GLU A 192 -31.70 10.48 1.15
C GLU A 192 -32.63 9.26 0.96
N ALA A 193 -33.88 9.49 0.53
CA ALA A 193 -34.82 8.41 0.24
C ALA A 193 -34.35 7.53 -0.93
N GLU A 194 -33.83 8.15 -1.98
CA GLU A 194 -33.31 7.45 -3.15
C GLU A 194 -31.98 6.74 -2.85
N ALA A 195 -31.12 7.32 -2.02
CA ALA A 195 -29.88 6.69 -1.58
C ALA A 195 -30.19 5.42 -0.77
N ARG A 196 -31.26 5.44 0.04
CA ARG A 196 -31.75 4.24 0.72
C ARG A 196 -32.26 3.18 -0.25
N ASP A 197 -33.01 3.56 -1.29
CA ASP A 197 -33.41 2.60 -2.34
C ASP A 197 -32.19 1.90 -2.97
N VAL A 198 -31.08 2.62 -3.15
CA VAL A 198 -29.82 2.03 -3.62
C VAL A 198 -29.22 1.06 -2.60
N LEU A 199 -29.17 1.44 -1.33
CA LEU A 199 -28.65 0.59 -0.25
C LEU A 199 -29.49 -0.71 -0.11
N ASP A 200 -30.81 -0.58 -0.15
CA ASP A 200 -31.75 -1.69 -0.06
C ASP A 200 -31.61 -2.63 -1.27
N ALA A 201 -31.46 -2.09 -2.49
CA ALA A 201 -31.21 -2.87 -3.71
C ALA A 201 -29.90 -3.67 -3.65
N TYR A 202 -28.95 -3.23 -2.83
CA TYR A 202 -27.67 -3.90 -2.57
C TYR A 202 -27.66 -4.73 -1.28
N GLY A 203 -28.80 -4.84 -0.58
CA GLY A 203 -28.92 -5.61 0.66
C GLY A 203 -28.16 -5.02 1.84
N ILE A 204 -27.81 -3.73 1.79
CA ILE A 204 -27.09 -3.04 2.88
C ILE A 204 -28.12 -2.68 3.97
N PRO A 205 -27.99 -3.22 5.19
CA PRO A 205 -28.95 -2.94 6.25
C PRO A 205 -28.93 -1.47 6.64
N THR A 206 -30.11 -0.88 6.75
CA THR A 206 -30.30 0.51 7.17
C THR A 206 -31.37 0.60 8.26
N PRO A 207 -31.34 1.59 9.18
CA PRO A 207 -32.36 1.75 10.23
C PRO A 207 -33.76 1.86 9.62
N ALA A 208 -34.85 1.45 10.29
CA ALA A 208 -36.18 1.63 9.71
C ALA A 208 -36.44 3.13 9.42
N THR A 209 -36.89 3.49 8.22
CA THR A 209 -37.11 4.88 7.84
C THR A 209 -38.27 5.01 6.86
N PHE A 210 -39.20 5.93 7.13
CA PHE A 210 -40.40 6.12 6.32
C PHE A 210 -40.62 7.60 6.04
N LEU A 211 -41.10 7.93 4.83
CA LEU A 211 -41.49 9.30 4.48
C LEU A 211 -42.92 9.56 4.98
N ALA A 212 -43.07 10.61 5.78
CA ALA A 212 -44.35 11.16 6.21
C ALA A 212 -44.64 12.47 5.48
N ARG A 213 -45.84 12.62 4.94
CA ARG A 213 -46.30 13.83 4.24
C ARG A 213 -46.99 14.84 5.14
N ASP A 214 -47.46 14.40 6.30
CA ASP A 214 -48.05 15.24 7.33
C ASP A 214 -47.68 14.78 8.75
N SER A 215 -47.96 15.62 9.75
CA SER A 215 -47.61 15.36 11.15
C SER A 215 -48.36 14.17 11.75
N ALA A 216 -49.58 13.89 11.29
CA ALA A 216 -50.37 12.75 11.75
C ALA A 216 -49.77 11.42 11.25
N GLU A 217 -49.37 11.38 9.97
CA GLU A 217 -48.66 10.27 9.36
C GLU A 217 -47.29 10.04 10.02
N ALA A 218 -46.55 11.12 10.31
CA ALA A 218 -45.25 11.04 10.98
C ALA A 218 -45.37 10.38 12.36
N ALA A 219 -46.38 10.79 13.15
CA ALA A 219 -46.64 10.22 14.47
C ALA A 219 -47.07 8.75 14.42
N ARG A 220 -47.86 8.36 13.41
CA ARG A 220 -48.23 6.95 13.19
C ARG A 220 -47.00 6.10 12.86
N LEU A 221 -46.18 6.54 11.91
CA LEU A 221 -44.95 5.85 11.49
C LEU A 221 -43.94 5.74 12.63
N ALA A 222 -43.83 6.77 13.47
CA ALA A 222 -43.00 6.71 14.68
C ALA A 222 -43.48 5.63 15.66
N GLY A 223 -44.80 5.49 15.82
CA GLY A 223 -45.40 4.41 16.63
C GLY A 223 -45.15 3.01 16.08
N GLU A 224 -45.05 2.87 14.75
CA GLU A 224 -44.73 1.60 14.08
C GLU A 224 -43.24 1.24 14.21
N ILE A 225 -42.35 2.23 14.16
CA ILE A 225 -40.90 2.04 14.36
C ILE A 225 -40.59 1.74 15.84
N GLY A 226 -41.24 2.45 16.76
CA GLY A 226 -40.90 2.45 18.18
C GLY A 226 -40.00 3.63 18.55
N PHE A 227 -40.15 4.13 19.78
CA PHE A 227 -39.41 5.29 20.28
C PHE A 227 -38.09 4.90 20.97
N PRO A 228 -37.09 5.79 20.99
CA PRO A 228 -37.08 7.13 20.39
C PRO A 228 -36.85 7.12 18.88
N VAL A 229 -37.34 8.13 18.17
CA VAL A 229 -37.15 8.30 16.72
C VAL A 229 -36.44 9.62 16.38
N ALA A 230 -35.84 9.67 15.20
CA ALA A 230 -35.40 10.89 14.55
C ALA A 230 -36.38 11.30 13.44
N VAL A 231 -36.63 12.60 13.29
CA VAL A 231 -37.42 13.15 12.19
C VAL A 231 -36.55 14.16 11.43
N LYS A 232 -36.46 14.02 10.11
CA LYS A 232 -35.59 14.83 9.25
C LYS A 232 -36.35 15.32 8.02
N ILE A 233 -36.15 16.55 7.57
CA ILE A 233 -36.80 17.05 6.35
C ILE A 233 -36.37 16.26 5.12
N ALA A 234 -37.35 15.90 4.28
CA ALA A 234 -37.15 15.31 2.97
C ALA A 234 -37.40 16.36 1.89
N SER A 235 -36.33 16.84 1.26
CA SER A 235 -36.42 17.77 0.13
C SER A 235 -35.18 17.60 -0.77
N PRO A 236 -35.35 17.58 -2.10
CA PRO A 236 -34.23 17.60 -3.05
C PRO A 236 -33.45 18.92 -3.02
N ASP A 237 -34.10 20.02 -2.59
CA ASP A 237 -33.51 21.37 -2.58
C ASP A 237 -32.75 21.67 -1.28
N ILE A 238 -33.02 20.93 -0.20
CA ILE A 238 -32.42 21.13 1.13
C ILE A 238 -31.36 20.05 1.40
N LEU A 239 -30.15 20.28 0.89
CA LEU A 239 -29.02 19.36 1.07
C LEU A 239 -28.46 19.38 2.51
N HIS A 240 -28.32 20.57 3.11
CA HIS A 240 -27.83 20.75 4.48
C HIS A 240 -28.98 20.95 5.48
N LYS A 241 -29.64 19.85 5.84
CA LYS A 241 -30.86 19.85 6.69
C LYS A 241 -30.70 20.58 8.03
N THR A 242 -29.53 20.48 8.64
CA THR A 242 -29.25 21.14 9.94
C THR A 242 -29.33 22.66 9.86
N ASP A 243 -28.96 23.25 8.71
CA ASP A 243 -28.89 24.71 8.53
C ASP A 243 -30.29 25.35 8.54
N VAL A 244 -31.32 24.60 8.18
CA VAL A 244 -32.74 25.01 8.27
C VAL A 244 -33.44 24.49 9.52
N GLY A 245 -32.70 23.85 10.43
CA GLY A 245 -33.28 23.16 11.59
C GLY A 245 -34.16 21.96 11.21
N GLY A 246 -33.90 21.35 10.05
CA GLY A 246 -34.63 20.22 9.48
C GLY A 246 -34.22 18.86 10.00
N VAL A 247 -33.73 18.78 11.24
CA VAL A 247 -33.39 17.54 11.94
C VAL A 247 -33.79 17.66 13.41
N CYS A 248 -34.64 16.76 13.87
CA CYS A 248 -35.01 16.57 15.27
C CYS A 248 -34.67 15.12 15.67
N LEU A 249 -33.94 14.95 16.77
CA LEU A 249 -33.47 13.65 17.25
C LEU A 249 -34.10 13.33 18.61
N ASN A 250 -34.12 12.04 18.96
CA ASN A 250 -34.51 11.55 20.28
C ASN A 250 -35.96 11.93 20.68
N LEU A 251 -36.86 11.96 19.69
CA LEU A 251 -38.28 12.21 19.93
C LEU A 251 -38.89 10.96 20.54
N SER A 252 -39.53 11.11 21.69
CA SER A 252 -39.92 10.00 22.58
C SER A 252 -41.44 9.79 22.65
N SER A 253 -42.23 10.63 21.97
CA SER A 253 -43.68 10.52 21.95
C SER A 253 -44.29 10.93 20.60
N PRO A 254 -45.51 10.46 20.27
CA PRO A 254 -46.24 10.89 19.07
C PRO A 254 -46.45 12.41 19.02
N ASP A 255 -46.63 13.06 20.16
CA ASP A 255 -46.87 14.51 20.22
C ASP A 255 -45.58 15.29 19.92
N GLU A 256 -44.44 14.86 20.49
CA GLU A 256 -43.12 15.42 20.13
C GLU A 256 -42.82 15.29 18.62
N VAL A 257 -43.25 14.19 18.00
CA VAL A 257 -43.10 13.98 16.55
C VAL A 257 -43.98 14.94 15.73
N ARG A 258 -45.22 15.18 16.14
CA ARG A 258 -46.11 16.15 15.48
C ARG A 258 -45.54 17.56 15.55
N ASP A 259 -45.15 17.97 16.75
CA ASP A 259 -44.57 19.29 17.01
C ASP A 259 -43.29 19.50 16.21
N ALA A 260 -42.41 18.49 16.18
CA ALA A 260 -41.18 18.53 15.39
C ALA A 260 -41.46 18.65 13.89
N PHE A 261 -42.41 17.87 13.36
CA PHE A 261 -42.81 17.91 11.95
C PHE A 261 -43.29 19.31 11.56
N ASP A 262 -44.29 19.83 12.26
CA ASP A 262 -44.92 21.12 11.94
C ASP A 262 -43.90 22.27 12.04
N LEU A 263 -43.03 22.23 13.06
CA LEU A 263 -41.95 23.21 13.24
C LEU A 263 -40.91 23.15 12.11
N MET A 264 -40.56 21.95 11.66
CA MET A 264 -39.59 21.76 10.57
C MET A 264 -40.13 22.24 9.23
N ILE A 265 -41.38 21.89 8.89
CA ILE A 265 -42.02 22.38 7.66
C ILE A 265 -42.12 23.92 7.68
N TYR A 266 -42.54 24.51 8.80
CA TYR A 266 -42.60 25.97 8.96
C TYR A 266 -41.22 26.63 8.76
N ARG A 267 -40.15 26.06 9.32
CA ARG A 267 -38.79 26.59 9.19
C ARG A 267 -38.28 26.47 7.75
N ALA A 268 -38.46 25.32 7.11
CA ALA A 268 -37.99 25.12 5.75
C ALA A 268 -38.65 26.07 4.76
N ASP A 269 -39.97 26.26 4.86
CA ASP A 269 -40.70 27.23 4.03
C ASP A 269 -40.20 28.67 4.24
N ARG A 270 -39.86 29.03 5.49
CA ARG A 270 -39.36 30.37 5.82
C ARG A 270 -37.91 30.62 5.40
N TYR A 271 -37.01 29.64 5.57
CA TYR A 271 -35.59 29.79 5.25
C TYR A 271 -35.29 29.57 3.76
N MET A 272 -36.11 28.76 3.07
CA MET A 272 -35.96 28.45 1.65
C MET A 272 -37.32 28.50 0.94
N ALA A 273 -37.87 29.71 0.81
CA ALA A 273 -39.15 29.93 0.14
C ALA A 273 -39.13 29.39 -1.30
N GLY A 274 -40.06 28.48 -1.61
CA GLY A 274 -40.16 27.83 -2.91
C GLY A 274 -39.37 26.54 -3.08
N ALA A 275 -38.72 26.03 -2.03
CA ALA A 275 -38.15 24.68 -2.03
C ALA A 275 -39.26 23.63 -2.15
N ASP A 276 -39.04 22.59 -2.97
CA ASP A 276 -39.91 21.43 -3.04
C ASP A 276 -39.70 20.57 -1.79
N ILE A 277 -40.69 20.56 -0.89
CA ILE A 277 -40.63 19.80 0.36
C ILE A 277 -41.58 18.61 0.23
N TRP A 278 -41.00 17.41 0.23
CA TRP A 278 -41.78 16.17 0.11
C TRP A 278 -42.41 15.73 1.44
N GLY A 279 -41.90 16.24 2.56
CA GLY A 279 -42.34 15.91 3.92
C GLY A 279 -41.15 15.73 4.86
N CYS A 280 -41.26 14.78 5.79
CA CYS A 280 -40.17 14.40 6.70
C CYS A 280 -39.95 12.88 6.72
N LEU A 281 -38.71 12.44 6.82
CA LEU A 281 -38.32 11.07 7.12
C LEU A 281 -38.40 10.83 8.62
N VAL A 282 -39.15 9.81 9.04
CA VAL A 282 -39.20 9.28 10.41
C VAL A 282 -38.30 8.05 10.46
N GLN A 283 -37.34 8.01 11.38
CA GLN A 283 -36.27 7.03 11.42
C GLN A 283 -36.04 6.48 12.83
N ALA A 284 -35.76 5.18 12.93
CA ALA A 284 -35.33 4.50 14.16
C ALA A 284 -33.97 4.99 14.67
#